data_AF-A0A947QJD2-F1
#
_entry.id   AF-A0A947QJD2-F1
#
_cell.length_a   1.000
_cell.length_b   1.000
_cell.length_c   1.000
_cell.angle_alpha   90.00
_cell.angle_beta   90.00
_cell.angle_gamma   90.00
#
_symmetry.space_group_name_H-M   'P 1'
#
loop_
_entity.id
_entity.type
_entity.pdbx_description
1 polymer ?
#
loop_
_entity_poly.entity_id
_entity_poly.type
_entity_poly.pdbx_seq_one_letter_code
_entity_poly.pdbx_strand_id
1 'polypeptide(L)' 'MEHNEAELTETAKQYLKETYGEDTVKMTVKTNAVKNGKGSMNVDCTVSVDGSRSNWNKTFFFENGEVVKMNYRML' A
#
# COMPACT_ATOMS: atom_id res chain seq x y z
N MET A 1 -0.46 2.51 -20.11
CA MET A 1 -0.91 1.22 -19.55
C MET A 1 -1.88 1.56 -18.44
N GLU A 2 -2.99 0.84 -18.35
CA GLU A 2 -3.94 1.01 -17.25
C GLU A 2 -3.41 0.23 -16.05
N HIS A 3 -3.14 0.91 -14.93
CA HIS A 3 -2.74 0.24 -13.70
C HIS A 3 -3.95 -0.38 -13.04
N ASN A 4 -4.04 -1.70 -13.03
CA ASN A 4 -5.11 -2.42 -12.34
C ASN A 4 -4.81 -2.52 -10.83
N GLU A 5 -5.83 -2.87 -10.04
CA GLU A 5 -5.70 -2.95 -8.58
C GLU A 5 -4.63 -3.94 -8.10
N ALA A 6 -4.40 -5.03 -8.83
CA ALA A 6 -3.38 -6.01 -8.47
C ALA A 6 -1.97 -5.43 -8.62
N GLU A 7 -1.70 -4.71 -9.72
CA GLU A 7 -0.43 -4.01 -9.93
C GLU A 7 -0.19 -2.96 -8.85
N LEU A 8 -1.19 -2.11 -8.56
CA LEU A 8 -1.08 -1.09 -7.51
C LEU A 8 -0.85 -1.71 -6.12
N THR A 9 -1.44 -2.87 -5.87
CA THR A 9 -1.24 -3.63 -4.62
C THR A 9 0.20 -4.14 -4.51
N GLU A 10 0.77 -4.67 -5.59
CA GLU A 10 2.18 -5.11 -5.58
C GLU A 10 3.14 -3.91 -5.44
N THR A 11 2.90 -2.79 -6.13
CA THR A 11 3.69 -1.57 -5.94
C THR A 11 3.62 -1.07 -4.49
N ALA A 12 2.44 -1.10 -3.87
CA ALA A 12 2.29 -0.71 -2.47
C ALA A 12 3.07 -1.65 -1.53
N LYS A 13 3.04 -2.97 -1.75
CA LYS A 13 3.83 -3.94 -0.97
C LYS A 13 5.33 -3.71 -1.13
N GLN A 14 5.80 -3.48 -2.35
CA GLN A 14 7.19 -3.18 -2.64
C GLN A 14 7.64 -1.90 -1.91
N TYR A 15 6.83 -0.83 -1.99
CA TYR A 15 7.09 0.42 -1.28
C TYR A 15 7.22 0.21 0.23
N LEU A 16 6.36 -0.60 0.86
CA LEU A 16 6.45 -0.92 2.29
C LEU A 16 7.76 -1.64 2.64
N LYS A 17 8.17 -2.61 1.82
CA LYS A 17 9.39 -3.37 2.04
C LYS A 17 10.63 -2.48 1.90
N GLU A 18 10.72 -1.71 0.83
CA GLU A 18 11.90 -0.91 0.49
C GLU A 18 12.04 0.32 1.40
N THR A 19 10.93 0.93 1.81
CA THR A 19 10.95 2.16 2.62
C THR A 19 10.99 1.90 4.12
N TYR A 20 10.27 0.87 4.60
CA TYR A 20 10.08 0.63 6.03
C TYR A 20 10.60 -0.73 6.50
N GLY A 21 11.11 -1.58 5.61
CA GLY A 21 11.48 -2.96 5.94
C GLY A 21 10.30 -3.85 6.29
N GLU A 22 9.07 -3.40 6.03
CA GLU A 22 7.84 -4.10 6.40
C GLU A 22 7.51 -5.23 5.42
N ASP A 23 7.42 -6.46 5.92
CA ASP A 23 6.89 -7.59 5.16
C ASP A 23 5.36 -7.59 5.22
N THR A 24 4.70 -7.55 4.06
CA THR A 24 3.24 -7.59 4.00
C THR A 24 2.74 -9.01 4.23
N VAL A 25 2.06 -9.25 5.36
CA VAL A 25 1.44 -10.55 5.69
C VAL A 25 0.05 -10.65 5.08
N LYS A 26 -0.72 -9.57 5.16
CA LYS A 26 -2.07 -9.46 4.61
C LYS A 26 -2.33 -8.03 4.19
N MET A 27 -2.99 -7.83 3.06
CA MET A 27 -3.46 -6.53 2.60
C MET A 27 -4.86 -6.69 2.01
N THR A 28 -5.77 -5.80 2.37
CA THR A 28 -7.14 -5.78 1.86
C THR A 28 -7.46 -4.36 1.42
N VAL A 29 -7.71 -4.18 0.13
CA VAL A 29 -8.10 -2.88 -0.43
C VAL A 29 -9.51 -2.53 0.06
N LYS A 30 -9.65 -1.33 0.62
CA LYS A 30 -10.92 -0.78 1.13
C LYS A 30 -11.54 0.14 0.12
N THR A 31 -10.72 1.02 -0.45
CA THR A 31 -11.12 1.92 -1.54
C THR A 31 -9.95 2.10 -2.48
N ASN A 32 -10.27 2.14 -3.78
CA ASN A 32 -9.31 2.43 -4.84
C ASN A 32 -9.86 3.57 -5.71
N ALA A 33 -9.23 4.74 -5.61
CA ALA A 33 -9.56 5.91 -6.40
C ALA A 33 -8.46 6.26 -7.41
N VAL A 34 -7.54 5.33 -7.67
CA VAL A 34 -6.46 5.52 -8.66
C VAL A 34 -7.04 5.39 -10.07
N LYS A 35 -6.80 6.39 -10.91
CA LYS A 35 -7.18 6.40 -12.32
C LYS A 35 -5.97 6.80 -13.14
N ASN A 36 -5.67 6.03 -14.18
CA ASN A 36 -4.49 6.26 -15.04
C ASN A 36 -3.19 6.46 -14.21
N GLY A 37 -3.00 5.63 -13.18
CA GLY A 37 -1.82 5.69 -12.30
C GLY A 37 -1.77 6.87 -11.33
N LYS A 38 -2.82 7.71 -11.24
CA LYS A 38 -2.89 8.83 -10.29
C LYS A 38 -4.09 8.72 -9.37
N GLY A 39 -3.88 8.95 -8.07
CA GLY A 39 -4.96 8.96 -7.08
C GLY A 39 -4.53 8.34 -5.76
N SER A 40 -5.46 7.73 -5.04
CA SER A 40 -5.16 7.10 -3.75
C SER A 40 -5.82 5.73 -3.59
N MET A 41 -5.15 4.85 -2.85
CA MET A 41 -5.66 3.55 -2.46
C MET A 41 -5.58 3.40 -0.94
N ASN A 42 -6.71 3.13 -0.28
CA ASN A 42 -6.76 2.84 1.15
C ASN A 42 -6.84 1.33 1.38
N VAL A 43 -6.04 0.84 2.32
CA VAL A 43 -5.97 -0.57 2.66
C VAL A 43 -6.01 -0.76 4.17
N ASP A 44 -6.56 -1.90 4.59
CA ASP A 44 -6.27 -2.49 5.89
C ASP A 44 -5.19 -3.56 5.67
N CYS A 45 -4.11 -3.52 6.44
CA CYS A 45 -3.01 -4.46 6.28
C CYS A 45 -2.42 -4.94 7.62
N THR A 46 -1.90 -6.17 7.60
CA THR A 46 -1.02 -6.70 8.64
C THR A 46 0.40 -6.76 8.07
N VAL A 47 1.34 -6.12 8.76
CA VAL A 47 2.77 -6.11 8.39
C VAL A 47 3.61 -6.76 9.48
N SER A 48 4.79 -7.24 9.11
CA SER A 48 5.78 -7.82 10.01
C SER A 48 7.10 -7.08 9.89
N VAL A 49 7.70 -6.71 11.02
CA VAL A 49 9.07 -6.17 11.11
C VAL A 49 9.79 -6.99 12.17
N ASP A 50 10.90 -7.61 11.81
CA ASP A 50 11.69 -8.49 12.70
C ASP A 50 10.84 -9.53 13.46
N GLY A 51 9.86 -10.10 12.77
CA GLY A 51 8.93 -11.11 13.31
C GLY A 51 7.78 -10.55 14.15
N SER A 52 7.79 -9.25 14.47
CA SER A 52 6.69 -8.59 15.19
C SER A 52 5.61 -8.12 14.21
N ARG A 53 4.37 -8.57 14.44
CA ARG A 53 3.23 -8.26 13.58
C ARG A 53 2.37 -7.13 14.14
N SER A 54 1.88 -6.28 13.26
CA SER A 54 0.97 -5.16 13.61
C SER A 54 -0.05 -4.88 12.51
N ASN A 55 -1.20 -4.35 12.91
CA ASN A 55 -2.31 -4.03 12.00
C ASN A 55 -2.40 -2.52 11.79
N TRP A 56 -2.65 -2.13 10.54
CA TRP A 56 -2.65 -0.73 10.13
C TRP A 56 -3.75 -0.46 9.11
N ASN A 57 -4.24 0.77 9.12
CA ASN A 57 -4.92 1.36 7.98
C ASN A 57 -3.96 2.32 7.30
N LYS A 58 -3.67 2.08 6.02
CA LYS A 58 -2.71 2.87 5.24
C LYS A 58 -3.38 3.42 3.98
N THR A 59 -3.06 4.66 3.63
CA THR A 59 -3.47 5.29 2.38
C THR A 59 -2.25 5.61 1.55
N PHE A 60 -2.12 4.95 0.41
CA PHE A 60 -1.06 5.19 -0.58
C PHE A 60 -1.54 6.20 -1.61
N PHE A 61 -0.69 7.16 -1.95
CA PHE A 61 -0.93 8.15 -3.00
C PHE A 61 -0.03 7.82 -4.18
N PHE A 62 -0.63 7.71 -5.35
CA PHE A 62 0.04 7.31 -6.58
C PHE A 62 0.18 8.47 -7.55
N GLU A 63 1.32 8.53 -8.23
CA GLU A 63 1.53 9.29 -9.47
C GLU A 63 2.29 8.42 -10.48
N ASN A 64 1.79 8.36 -11.71
CA ASN A 64 2.34 7.49 -12.77
C ASN A 64 2.48 6.01 -12.37
N GLY A 65 1.59 5.52 -11.50
CA GLY A 65 1.61 4.14 -11.00
C GLY A 65 2.54 3.90 -9.82
N GLU A 66 3.32 4.91 -9.40
CA GLU A 66 4.29 4.82 -8.31
C GLU A 66 3.78 5.48 -7.03
N VAL A 67 4.17 4.94 -5.88
CA VAL A 67 3.81 5.54 -4.58
C VAL A 67 4.69 6.76 -4.31
N VAL A 68 4.07 7.94 -4.25
CA VAL A 68 4.78 9.20 -3.92
C VAL A 68 4.62 9.61 -2.46
N LYS A 69 3.61 9.06 -1.77
CA LYS A 69 3.30 9.39 -0.38
C LYS A 69 2.48 8.28 0.26
N MET A 70 2.61 8.13 1.57
CA MET A 70 1.76 7.26 2.38
C MET A 70 1.34 7.97 3.67
N ASN A 71 0.07 7.85 4.04
CA ASN A 71 -0.41 8.14 5.40
C ASN A 71 -0.78 6.81 6.08
N TYR A 72 -0.64 6.74 7.40
CA TYR A 72 -0.95 5.53 8.16
C TYR A 72 -1.49 5.85 9.55
N ARG A 73 -2.32 4.93 10.06
CA ARG A 73 -2.78 4.91 11.46
C ARG A 73 -2.86 3.46 11.95
N MET A 74 -2.53 3.26 13.22
CA MET A 74 -2.66 1.96 13.86
C MET A 74 -4.13 1.62 14.06
N LEU A 75 -4.49 0.33 13.94
CA LEU A 75 -5.83 -0.20 14.17
C LEU A 75 -5.94 -0.91 15.52
#